data_AF-A0A255T6V9-F1
#
_entry.id   AF-A0A255T6V9-F1
#
_cell.length_a   1.000
_cell.length_b   1.000
_cell.length_c   1.000
_cell.angle_alpha   90.00
_cell.angle_beta   90.00
_cell.angle_gamma   90.00
#
_symmetry.space_group_name_H-M   'P 1'
#
loop_
_entity.id
_entity.type
_entity.pdbx_description
1 polymer ?
#
loop_
_entity_poly.entity_id
_entity_poly.type
_entity_poly.pdbx_seq_one_letter_code
_entity_poly.pdbx_strand_id
1 'polypeptide(L)'
;MSSASTTRTIKFVSKAGTYAAVIMCPDGDIYQEWEGSTSQVTGIYPNFEVTKPKLYFVCTSSRVAEGVATPDAINFYFNGTLIQWNGDTSTGTFAGLFKKIAPAGDNLYYGIQIVKNIAQAAGFAPAVIKMVATVSYGTQTDQIEASYNIPIQQATGNGIRVTIVSPDGKNFVINDKGGSCQLKAMAYQKGTELTANLSYVWEQMQASGWVVLTGKTTQTITVQDTDINSYGEFRVTVNRGSGASTEELGKDIQGVMDASDPLQIDPHPSPEDEAITEDTSGNGTVTYTPVVVKRGTSTKALDTTFYFVVKDAVGNYLNPGSMGTDKATETVTRAQCVQAGGDVSITITSKD
;
A
#
# COMPACT_ATOMS: atom_id res chain seq x y z
N MET A 1 -50.30 -26.98 37.05
CA MET A 1 -49.05 -27.00 36.28
C MET A 1 -48.74 -25.56 35.88
N SER A 2 -47.62 -24.98 36.31
CA SER A 2 -47.20 -23.66 35.84
C SER A 2 -46.27 -23.80 34.65
N SER A 3 -46.55 -23.09 33.58
CA SER A 3 -45.68 -23.00 32.41
C SER A 3 -44.90 -21.69 32.47
N ALA A 4 -43.60 -21.73 32.23
CA ALA A 4 -42.75 -20.55 32.08
C ALA A 4 -42.13 -20.51 30.68
N SER A 5 -41.99 -19.31 30.12
CA SER A 5 -41.31 -19.07 28.86
C SER A 5 -40.38 -17.86 28.98
N THR A 6 -39.27 -17.88 28.22
CA THR A 6 -38.32 -16.78 28.11
C THR A 6 -37.88 -16.64 26.66
N THR A 7 -37.62 -15.41 26.23
CA THR A 7 -37.02 -15.09 24.92
C THR A 7 -35.63 -14.49 25.14
N ARG A 8 -34.69 -14.80 24.25
CA ARG A 8 -33.36 -14.20 24.18
C ARG A 8 -33.12 -13.76 22.74
N THR A 9 -32.63 -12.54 22.55
CA THR A 9 -32.19 -12.06 21.24
C THR A 9 -30.73 -12.44 21.05
N ILE A 10 -30.46 -13.27 20.05
CA ILE A 10 -29.09 -13.47 19.55
C ILE A 10 -28.78 -12.26 18.67
N LYS A 11 -27.84 -11.42 19.10
CA LYS A 11 -27.35 -10.33 18.24
C LYS A 11 -26.44 -10.92 17.18
N PHE A 12 -26.94 -11.04 15.95
CA PHE A 12 -26.10 -11.22 14.79
C PHE A 12 -25.51 -9.86 14.43
N VAL A 13 -24.22 -9.66 14.73
CA VAL A 13 -23.48 -8.50 14.24
C VAL A 13 -22.88 -8.93 12.90
N SER A 14 -23.54 -8.57 11.80
CA SER A 14 -22.94 -8.68 10.47
C SER A 14 -21.78 -7.68 10.40
N LYS A 15 -20.54 -8.16 10.26
CA LYS A 15 -19.43 -7.29 9.83
C LYS A 15 -19.76 -6.77 8.43
N ALA A 16 -19.52 -5.50 8.16
CA ALA A 16 -19.84 -4.88 6.89
C ALA A 16 -18.70 -5.17 5.89
N GLY A 17 -18.27 -6.44 5.76
CA GLY A 17 -17.16 -6.96 4.95
C GLY A 17 -17.25 -6.60 3.47
N THR A 18 -17.19 -5.30 3.21
CA THR A 18 -17.63 -4.58 2.03
C THR A 18 -16.62 -3.47 1.73
N TYR A 19 -15.75 -3.12 2.67
CA TYR A 19 -14.74 -2.09 2.52
C TYR A 19 -13.35 -2.73 2.47
N ALA A 20 -12.49 -2.24 1.59
CA ALA A 20 -11.06 -2.52 1.58
C ALA A 20 -10.31 -1.19 1.72
N ALA A 21 -9.14 -1.22 2.34
CA ALA A 21 -8.34 -0.02 2.54
C ALA A 21 -6.87 -0.26 2.22
N VAL A 22 -6.26 0.75 1.62
CA VAL A 22 -4.81 0.83 1.40
C VAL A 22 -4.36 2.26 1.65
N ILE A 23 -3.13 2.41 2.15
CA ILE A 23 -2.51 3.72 2.25
C ILE A 23 -1.63 3.92 1.02
N MET A 24 -1.87 4.99 0.27
CA MET A 24 -1.11 5.35 -0.93
C MET A 24 -0.31 6.64 -0.71
N CYS A 25 0.92 6.68 -1.22
CA CYS A 25 1.77 7.87 -1.22
C CYS A 25 2.00 8.36 -2.65
N PRO A 26 1.33 9.42 -3.14
CA PRO A 26 1.56 9.91 -4.49
C PRO A 26 2.97 10.48 -4.71
N ASP A 27 3.66 10.84 -3.62
CA ASP A 27 5.03 11.34 -3.64
C ASP A 27 6.07 10.20 -3.76
N GLY A 28 5.61 8.94 -3.89
CA GLY A 28 6.43 7.74 -3.94
C GLY A 28 6.73 7.17 -2.56
N ASP A 29 7.58 6.16 -2.52
CA ASP A 29 7.95 5.46 -1.29
C ASP A 29 8.62 6.40 -0.29
N ILE A 30 8.04 6.45 0.90
CA ILE A 30 8.55 7.27 2.00
C ILE A 30 9.66 6.50 2.71
N TYR A 31 10.82 7.12 2.86
CA TYR A 31 11.94 6.60 3.66
C TYR A 31 12.64 7.76 4.38
N GLN A 32 13.42 7.45 5.43
CA GLN A 32 14.44 8.37 5.94
C GLN A 32 15.75 7.64 6.22
N GLU A 33 16.84 8.22 5.75
CA GLU A 33 18.19 7.84 6.10
C GLU A 33 18.80 8.92 7.00
N TRP A 34 19.63 8.52 7.96
CA TRP A 34 20.30 9.44 8.87
C TRP A 34 21.80 9.21 8.93
N GLU A 35 22.58 10.28 9.04
CA GLU A 35 24.04 10.25 9.17
C GLU A 35 24.49 10.55 10.60
N GLY A 36 25.68 10.08 10.97
CA GLY A 36 26.27 10.30 12.29
C GLY A 36 25.96 9.16 13.26
N SER A 37 25.66 9.50 14.52
CA SER A 37 25.26 8.55 15.57
C SER A 37 23.87 8.91 16.11
N THR A 38 23.20 7.98 16.78
CA THR A 38 21.88 8.26 17.41
C THR A 38 21.95 9.38 18.46
N SER A 39 23.13 9.62 19.06
CA SER A 39 23.40 10.74 19.96
C SER A 39 23.82 12.04 19.26
N GLN A 40 24.25 11.97 18.00
CA GLN A 40 24.74 13.11 17.23
C GLN A 40 24.45 12.87 15.75
N VAL A 41 23.23 13.20 15.34
CA VAL A 41 22.79 13.11 13.94
C VAL A 41 23.36 14.31 13.19
N THR A 42 24.02 14.06 12.05
CA THR A 42 24.64 15.10 11.22
C THR A 42 23.84 15.43 9.97
N GLY A 43 22.90 14.57 9.57
CA GLY A 43 22.02 14.77 8.42
C GLY A 43 20.85 13.78 8.41
N ILE A 44 19.73 14.18 7.80
CA ILE A 44 18.55 13.32 7.56
C ILE A 44 18.07 13.55 6.12
N TYR A 45 17.84 12.46 5.39
CA TYR A 45 17.49 12.47 3.98
C TYR A 45 16.37 11.48 3.64
N PRO A 46 15.40 11.85 2.79
CA PRO A 46 15.05 13.21 2.44
C PRO A 46 14.58 14.01 3.66
N ASN A 47 14.75 15.33 3.59
CA ASN A 47 14.26 16.25 4.63
C ASN A 47 12.76 16.48 4.45
N PHE A 48 11.94 15.93 5.35
CA PHE A 48 10.49 16.04 5.30
C PHE A 48 9.95 17.43 5.60
N GLU A 49 10.77 18.32 6.18
CA GLU A 49 10.39 19.73 6.31
C GLU A 49 10.35 20.44 4.94
N VAL A 50 11.04 19.87 3.94
CA VAL A 50 11.05 20.35 2.56
C VAL A 50 10.06 19.56 1.70
N THR A 51 10.18 18.23 1.67
CA THR A 51 9.38 17.38 0.77
C THR A 51 7.93 17.21 1.23
N LYS A 52 7.68 17.23 2.54
CA LYS A 52 6.37 17.15 3.18
C LYS A 52 5.46 16.05 2.59
N PRO A 53 5.90 14.78 2.61
CA PRO A 53 5.21 13.70 1.92
C PRO A 53 3.82 13.46 2.51
N LYS A 54 2.91 12.98 1.66
CA LYS A 54 1.51 12.75 2.01
C LYS A 54 1.15 11.28 1.88
N LEU A 55 0.41 10.78 2.86
CA LEU A 55 -0.18 9.46 2.85
C LEU A 55 -1.70 9.61 2.81
N TYR A 56 -2.35 8.99 1.83
CA TYR A 56 -3.80 9.01 1.67
C TYR A 56 -4.40 7.65 1.98
N PHE A 57 -5.46 7.67 2.78
CA PHE A 57 -6.29 6.51 3.06
C PHE A 57 -7.29 6.32 1.92
N VAL A 58 -7.00 5.36 1.06
CA VAL A 58 -7.90 4.96 -0.03
C VAL A 58 -8.80 3.86 0.49
N CYS A 59 -10.01 4.23 0.87
CA CYS A 59 -11.06 3.29 1.24
C CYS A 59 -11.90 3.02 0.00
N THR A 60 -11.92 1.78 -0.46
CA THR A 60 -12.85 1.36 -1.50
C THR A 60 -14.01 0.62 -0.90
N SER A 61 -15.17 0.83 -1.49
CA SER A 61 -16.42 0.18 -1.13
C SER A 61 -16.80 -0.74 -2.26
N SER A 62 -17.05 -1.99 -1.93
CA SER A 62 -17.78 -2.91 -2.78
C SER A 62 -19.28 -2.55 -2.77
N ARG A 63 -19.67 -1.27 -2.93
CA ARG A 63 -21.08 -0.83 -3.14
C ARG A 63 -21.21 -0.05 -4.45
N VAL A 64 -22.37 -0.21 -5.12
CA VAL A 64 -22.57 0.10 -6.55
C VAL A 64 -22.40 1.59 -6.88
N ALA A 65 -22.56 2.49 -5.90
CA ALA A 65 -22.60 3.93 -6.10
C ALA A 65 -21.38 4.68 -5.52
N GLU A 66 -20.43 4.01 -4.89
CA GLU A 66 -19.38 4.68 -4.10
C GLU A 66 -18.00 4.60 -4.75
N GLY A 67 -17.55 3.42 -5.22
CA GLY A 67 -16.18 3.24 -5.71
C GLY A 67 -15.17 3.54 -4.60
N VAL A 68 -14.70 4.78 -4.53
CA VAL A 68 -14.00 5.34 -3.36
C VAL A 68 -15.03 5.79 -2.33
N ALA A 69 -15.03 5.17 -1.15
CA ALA A 69 -15.85 5.60 -0.02
C ALA A 69 -15.10 6.63 0.84
N THR A 70 -15.85 7.62 1.34
CA THR A 70 -15.35 8.54 2.36
C THR A 70 -15.78 8.04 3.74
N PRO A 71 -14.84 7.66 4.62
CA PRO A 71 -15.16 7.29 6.01
C PRO A 71 -15.85 8.41 6.80
N ASP A 72 -16.63 8.04 7.82
CA ASP A 72 -17.27 9.00 8.74
C ASP A 72 -16.24 9.71 9.62
N ALA A 73 -15.21 8.97 10.04
CA ALA A 73 -14.12 9.46 10.87
C ALA A 73 -12.88 8.60 10.66
N ILE A 74 -11.71 9.13 11.03
CA ILE A 74 -10.45 8.39 10.96
C ILE A 74 -9.53 8.77 12.11
N ASN A 75 -8.86 7.75 12.66
CA ASN A 75 -7.81 7.89 13.66
C ASN A 75 -6.46 7.54 13.03
N PHE A 76 -5.42 8.25 13.43
CA PHE A 76 -4.06 8.05 12.95
C PHE A 76 -3.15 7.64 14.09
N TYR A 77 -2.28 6.67 13.84
CA TYR A 77 -1.33 6.13 14.81
C TYR A 77 0.08 6.17 14.22
N PHE A 78 1.05 6.51 15.05
CA PHE A 78 2.48 6.41 14.74
C PHE A 78 3.13 5.42 15.71
N ASN A 79 3.74 4.36 15.20
CA ASN A 79 4.32 3.26 15.99
C ASN A 79 3.36 2.76 17.09
N GLY A 80 2.09 2.53 16.71
CA GLY A 80 1.02 2.07 17.61
C GLY A 80 0.46 3.13 18.57
N THR A 81 1.04 4.32 18.65
CA THR A 81 0.56 5.40 19.52
C THR A 81 -0.39 6.32 18.77
N LEU A 82 -1.58 6.56 19.33
CA LEU A 82 -2.58 7.47 18.74
C LEU A 82 -2.02 8.89 18.63
N ILE A 83 -2.11 9.48 17.44
CA ILE A 83 -1.75 10.88 17.20
C ILE A 83 -2.90 11.76 17.68
N GLN A 84 -2.60 12.66 18.61
CA GLN A 84 -3.53 13.67 19.10
C GLN A 84 -3.50 14.91 18.22
N TRP A 85 -4.61 15.63 18.11
CA TRP A 85 -4.77 16.77 17.22
C TRP A 85 -5.24 18.03 17.95
N ASN A 86 -4.72 19.19 17.55
CA ASN A 86 -5.31 20.50 17.82
C ASN A 86 -5.54 21.20 16.48
N GLY A 87 -6.81 21.33 16.09
CA GLY A 87 -7.18 21.61 14.70
C GLY A 87 -6.64 20.50 13.80
N ASP A 88 -5.86 20.88 12.79
CA ASP A 88 -5.26 19.95 11.83
C ASP A 88 -3.84 19.53 12.17
N THR A 89 -3.23 20.14 13.19
CA THR A 89 -1.83 19.87 13.55
C THR A 89 -1.74 18.93 14.75
N SER A 90 -0.83 17.98 14.65
CA SER A 90 -0.54 17.02 15.74
C SER A 90 -0.07 17.73 17.01
N THR A 91 -0.41 17.15 18.17
CA THR A 91 -0.06 17.66 19.51
C THR A 91 0.51 16.54 20.40
N GLY A 92 0.83 16.90 21.66
CA GLY A 92 1.37 15.94 22.63
C GLY A 92 2.74 15.43 22.22
N THR A 93 2.95 14.11 22.33
CA THR A 93 4.20 13.42 21.99
C THR A 93 4.68 13.69 20.56
N PHE A 94 3.75 13.92 19.62
CA PHE A 94 4.06 14.12 18.20
C PHE A 94 3.86 15.57 17.75
N ALA A 95 3.92 16.52 18.68
CA ALA A 95 3.56 17.92 18.43
C ALA A 95 4.24 18.52 17.18
N GLY A 96 3.41 18.87 16.20
CA GLY A 96 3.83 19.51 14.95
C GLY A 96 4.61 18.61 13.99
N LEU A 97 4.64 17.28 14.18
CA LEU A 97 5.26 16.33 13.24
C LEU A 97 4.36 16.03 12.05
N PHE A 98 3.05 16.04 12.29
CA PHE A 98 2.02 15.66 11.32
C PHE A 98 0.94 16.72 11.18
N LYS A 99 0.33 16.75 9.98
CA LYS A 99 -0.94 17.45 9.71
C LYS A 99 -1.96 16.49 9.14
N LYS A 100 -3.20 16.53 9.62
CA LYS A 100 -4.30 15.75 9.02
C LYS A 100 -4.75 16.42 7.72
N ILE A 101 -5.14 15.60 6.76
CA ILE A 101 -5.74 16.02 5.50
C ILE A 101 -7.16 15.48 5.48
N ALA A 102 -8.13 16.36 5.29
CA ALA A 102 -9.53 16.00 5.09
C ALA A 102 -9.86 16.00 3.58
N PRO A 103 -10.85 15.19 3.14
CA PRO A 103 -11.41 15.30 1.80
C PRO A 103 -11.88 16.73 1.52
N ALA A 104 -11.41 17.32 0.42
CA ALA A 104 -11.76 18.67 0.00
C ALA A 104 -11.41 18.89 -1.47
N GLY A 105 -12.29 19.59 -2.20
CA GLY A 105 -12.10 19.86 -3.64
C GLY A 105 -11.93 18.56 -4.43
N ASP A 106 -10.83 18.46 -5.17
CA ASP A 106 -10.50 17.28 -5.98
C ASP A 106 -9.82 16.14 -5.18
N ASN A 107 -9.43 16.40 -3.92
CA ASN A 107 -8.92 15.34 -3.03
C ASN A 107 -10.08 14.66 -2.31
N LEU A 108 -10.36 13.41 -2.69
CA LEU A 108 -11.42 12.59 -2.10
C LEU A 108 -11.02 11.88 -0.80
N TYR A 109 -9.73 11.91 -0.45
CA TYR A 109 -9.18 11.00 0.56
C TYR A 109 -8.86 11.73 1.86
N TYR A 110 -9.15 11.06 2.99
CA TYR A 110 -8.45 11.41 4.23
C TYR A 110 -6.98 11.07 4.10
N GLY A 111 -6.15 11.80 4.81
CA GLY A 111 -4.72 11.52 4.81
C GLY A 111 -3.98 12.18 5.96
N ILE A 112 -2.68 11.95 5.96
CA ILE A 112 -1.74 12.58 6.87
C ILE A 112 -0.57 13.11 6.05
N GLN A 113 -0.19 14.35 6.31
CA GLN A 113 1.05 14.94 5.81
C GLN A 113 2.10 14.87 6.91
N ILE A 114 3.28 14.35 6.59
CA ILE A 114 4.44 14.39 7.46
C ILE A 114 5.15 15.71 7.21
N VAL A 115 5.23 16.58 8.22
CA VAL A 115 5.75 17.95 8.05
C VAL A 115 7.13 18.18 8.67
N LYS A 116 7.64 17.20 9.41
CA LYS A 116 8.98 17.21 10.02
C LYS A 116 9.63 15.84 9.92
N ASN A 117 10.94 15.81 10.09
CA ASN A 117 11.70 14.56 10.15
C ASN A 117 11.22 13.71 11.33
N ILE A 118 11.00 12.42 11.07
CA ILE A 118 10.44 11.46 12.02
C ILE A 118 11.47 10.48 12.55
N ALA A 119 12.70 10.45 12.02
CA ALA A 119 13.76 9.54 12.46
C ALA A 119 13.97 9.52 13.98
N GLN A 120 14.04 10.69 14.61
CA GLN A 120 14.18 10.77 16.07
C GLN A 120 12.92 10.30 16.80
N ALA A 121 11.73 10.68 16.33
CA ALA A 121 10.46 10.25 16.92
C ALA A 121 10.25 8.73 16.82
N ALA A 122 10.81 8.11 15.79
CA ALA A 122 10.83 6.66 15.59
C ALA A 122 11.95 5.95 16.38
N GLY A 123 12.79 6.68 17.12
CA GLY A 123 13.94 6.10 17.82
C GLY A 123 15.01 5.56 16.86
N PHE A 124 15.13 6.13 15.66
CA PHE A 124 16.04 5.72 14.59
C PHE A 124 15.82 4.30 14.06
N ALA A 125 14.63 3.75 14.27
CA ALA A 125 14.17 2.46 13.75
C ALA A 125 13.04 2.66 12.73
N PRO A 126 12.75 1.66 11.86
CA PRO A 126 11.60 1.71 10.96
C PRO A 126 10.32 2.11 11.69
N ALA A 127 9.51 2.92 11.02
CA ALA A 127 8.28 3.46 11.59
C ALA A 127 7.05 2.94 10.86
N VAL A 128 5.91 2.97 11.53
CA VAL A 128 4.62 2.57 10.96
C VAL A 128 3.60 3.68 11.17
N ILE A 129 2.96 4.09 10.09
CA ILE A 129 1.73 4.89 10.13
C ILE A 129 0.56 3.93 9.96
N LYS A 130 -0.32 3.87 10.97
CA LYS A 130 -1.58 3.13 10.87
C LYS A 130 -2.75 4.09 10.84
N MET A 131 -3.70 3.84 9.95
CA MET A 131 -4.93 4.61 9.84
C MET A 131 -6.12 3.69 10.11
N VAL A 132 -7.00 4.09 11.02
CA VAL A 132 -8.20 3.33 11.40
C VAL A 132 -9.41 4.19 11.12
N ALA A 133 -10.12 3.85 10.05
CA ALA A 133 -11.31 4.53 9.59
C ALA A 133 -12.57 3.89 10.18
N THR A 134 -13.55 4.73 10.50
CA THR A 134 -14.89 4.31 10.90
C THR A 134 -15.82 4.50 9.71
N VAL A 135 -16.54 3.44 9.34
CA VAL A 135 -17.50 3.43 8.23
C VAL A 135 -18.86 2.98 8.74
N SER A 136 -19.91 3.73 8.39
CA SER A 136 -21.28 3.43 8.82
C SER A 136 -22.18 3.07 7.66
N TYR A 137 -23.12 2.18 7.93
CA TYR A 137 -24.20 1.83 7.01
C TYR A 137 -25.52 1.66 7.76
N GLY A 138 -26.45 2.56 7.50
CA GLY A 138 -27.72 2.61 8.22
C GLY A 138 -27.48 2.83 9.71
N THR A 139 -27.67 1.78 10.51
CA THR A 139 -27.48 1.80 11.97
C THR A 139 -26.23 1.06 12.44
N GLN A 140 -25.47 0.48 11.51
CA GLN A 140 -24.27 -0.30 11.79
C GLN A 140 -23.02 0.55 11.57
N THR A 141 -22.00 0.34 12.40
CA THR A 141 -20.69 0.97 12.30
C THR A 141 -19.63 -0.12 12.31
N ASP A 142 -18.66 -0.01 11.43
CA ASP A 142 -17.50 -0.91 11.33
C ASP A 142 -16.20 -0.11 11.33
N GLN A 143 -15.09 -0.79 11.61
CA GLN A 143 -13.75 -0.22 11.53
C GLN A 143 -12.94 -0.93 10.46
N ILE A 144 -12.30 -0.13 9.62
CA ILE A 144 -11.36 -0.62 8.61
C ILE A 144 -10.02 0.06 8.82
N GLU A 145 -8.94 -0.70 8.70
CA GLU A 145 -7.60 -0.20 8.93
C GLU A 145 -6.64 -0.56 7.79
N ALA A 146 -5.60 0.25 7.68
CA ALA A 146 -4.46 0.00 6.81
C ALA A 146 -3.20 0.55 7.48
N SER A 147 -2.06 -0.07 7.18
CA SER A 147 -0.75 0.33 7.71
C SER A 147 0.22 0.63 6.58
N TYR A 148 1.12 1.59 6.80
CA TYR A 148 2.18 1.97 5.88
C TYR A 148 3.51 1.98 6.64
N ASN A 149 4.45 1.16 6.18
CA ASN A 149 5.77 1.03 6.78
C ASN A 149 6.74 2.02 6.13
N ILE A 150 7.48 2.74 6.96
CA ILE A 150 8.45 3.75 6.57
C ILE A 150 9.83 3.26 7.00
N PRO A 151 10.69 2.82 6.05
CA PRO A 151 12.05 2.45 6.36
C PRO A 151 12.82 3.65 6.92
N ILE A 152 13.42 3.46 8.09
CA ILE A 152 14.33 4.43 8.72
C ILE A 152 15.62 3.72 9.06
N GLN A 153 16.74 4.17 8.49
CA GLN A 153 18.02 3.49 8.63
C GLN A 153 19.21 4.45 8.62
N GLN A 154 20.36 3.99 9.10
CA GLN A 154 21.59 4.76 8.99
C GLN A 154 22.05 4.81 7.53
N ALA A 155 22.47 5.97 7.04
CA ALA A 155 23.01 6.14 5.70
C ALA A 155 24.35 5.40 5.58
N THR A 156 24.45 4.45 4.65
CA THR A 156 25.64 3.61 4.44
C THR A 156 26.53 4.07 3.27
N GLY A 157 26.23 5.21 2.65
CA GLY A 157 27.04 5.76 1.57
C GLY A 157 26.27 6.63 0.58
N ASN A 158 26.64 6.55 -0.70
CA ASN A 158 26.03 7.29 -1.81
C ASN A 158 24.88 6.50 -2.48
N GLY A 159 24.04 5.84 -1.68
CA GLY A 159 22.92 5.06 -2.17
C GLY A 159 21.98 5.89 -3.05
N ILE A 160 21.52 5.29 -4.15
CA ILE A 160 20.49 5.86 -5.01
C ILE A 160 19.18 5.17 -4.68
N ARG A 161 18.14 5.97 -4.50
CA ARG A 161 16.77 5.52 -4.24
C ARG A 161 15.93 5.79 -5.47
N VAL A 162 15.43 4.72 -6.08
CA VAL A 162 14.43 4.81 -7.15
C VAL A 162 13.05 4.77 -6.50
N THR A 163 12.13 5.57 -7.00
CA THR A 163 10.72 5.50 -6.60
C THR A 163 9.78 5.89 -7.74
N ILE A 164 8.56 5.38 -7.74
CA ILE A 164 7.48 5.70 -8.65
C ILE A 164 6.53 6.68 -7.97
N VAL A 165 6.28 7.81 -8.60
CA VAL A 165 5.37 8.86 -8.11
C VAL A 165 4.14 8.98 -9.02
N SER A 166 3.05 9.55 -8.51
CA SER A 166 1.81 9.86 -9.26
C SER A 166 1.81 11.35 -9.65
N PRO A 167 2.29 11.71 -10.86
CA PRO A 167 2.46 13.12 -11.25
C PRO A 167 1.14 13.82 -11.62
N ASP A 168 0.05 13.07 -11.76
CA ASP A 168 -1.25 13.52 -12.24
C ASP A 168 -2.26 13.78 -11.12
N GLY A 169 -1.84 13.64 -9.85
CA GLY A 169 -2.69 13.87 -8.68
C GLY A 169 -3.78 12.82 -8.47
N LYS A 170 -3.73 11.70 -9.20
CA LYS A 170 -4.73 10.63 -9.11
C LYS A 170 -4.38 9.56 -8.08
N ASN A 171 -3.25 9.69 -7.40
CA ASN A 171 -2.78 8.80 -6.34
C ASN A 171 -2.73 7.33 -6.78
N PHE A 172 -2.35 7.05 -8.03
CA PHE A 172 -2.35 5.69 -8.60
C PHE A 172 -3.74 5.03 -8.68
N VAL A 173 -4.81 5.82 -8.67
CA VAL A 173 -6.19 5.34 -8.76
C VAL A 173 -6.83 5.80 -10.07
N ILE A 174 -7.42 4.85 -10.79
CA ILE A 174 -8.29 5.12 -11.94
C ILE A 174 -9.73 5.15 -11.43
N ASN A 175 -10.32 6.34 -11.35
CA ASN A 175 -11.65 6.51 -10.75
C ASN A 175 -12.80 6.24 -11.73
N ASP A 176 -12.59 6.51 -13.02
CA ASP A 176 -13.63 6.50 -14.04
C ASP A 176 -13.38 5.44 -15.09
N LYS A 177 -14.46 4.87 -15.64
CA LYS A 177 -14.37 3.90 -16.73
C LYS A 177 -13.82 4.58 -18.00
N GLY A 178 -12.86 3.95 -18.67
CA GLY A 178 -12.10 4.55 -19.77
C GLY A 178 -11.07 5.60 -19.30
N GLY A 179 -10.88 5.73 -17.97
CA GLY A 179 -9.93 6.63 -17.36
C GLY A 179 -8.50 6.08 -17.36
N SER A 180 -7.64 6.81 -16.66
CA SER A 180 -6.23 6.47 -16.55
C SER A 180 -5.57 7.16 -15.37
N CYS A 181 -4.38 6.69 -15.01
CA CYS A 181 -3.44 7.41 -14.16
C CYS A 181 -2.01 7.36 -14.75
N GLN A 182 -1.10 8.13 -14.16
CA GLN A 182 0.29 8.20 -14.57
C GLN A 182 1.23 7.64 -13.50
N LEU A 183 2.30 7.00 -13.97
CA LEU A 183 3.44 6.57 -13.16
C LEU A 183 4.68 7.30 -13.66
N LYS A 184 5.43 7.94 -12.76
CA LYS A 184 6.70 8.60 -13.10
C LYS A 184 7.83 8.06 -12.23
N ALA A 185 8.88 7.55 -12.87
CA ALA A 185 10.07 7.11 -12.17
C ALA A 185 10.94 8.31 -11.75
N MET A 186 11.36 8.30 -10.50
CA MET A 186 12.24 9.29 -9.88
C MET A 186 13.44 8.56 -9.29
N ALA A 187 14.63 9.16 -9.40
CA ALA A 187 15.83 8.64 -8.77
C ALA A 187 16.44 9.74 -7.91
N TYR A 188 16.74 9.43 -6.65
CA TYR A 188 17.26 10.38 -5.68
C TYR A 188 18.59 9.91 -5.12
N GLN A 189 19.52 10.84 -4.95
CA GLN A 189 20.74 10.62 -4.21
C GLN A 189 20.77 11.61 -3.05
N LYS A 190 20.77 11.11 -1.81
CA LYS A 190 20.67 11.93 -0.58
C LYS A 190 19.54 12.98 -0.66
N GLY A 191 18.37 12.56 -1.16
CA GLY A 191 17.19 13.42 -1.32
C GLY A 191 17.25 14.41 -2.50
N THR A 192 18.31 14.42 -3.32
CA THR A 192 18.40 15.26 -4.52
C THR A 192 18.04 14.44 -5.76
N GLU A 193 17.13 14.94 -6.60
CA GLU A 193 16.71 14.28 -7.83
C GLU A 193 17.87 14.19 -8.85
N LEU A 194 17.99 13.02 -9.47
CA LEU A 194 18.89 12.74 -10.58
C LEU A 194 18.11 12.91 -11.89
N THR A 195 18.60 13.76 -12.80
CA THR A 195 17.85 14.15 -14.01
C THR A 195 18.57 13.83 -15.32
N ALA A 196 19.84 13.41 -15.28
CA ALA A 196 20.67 13.26 -16.47
C ALA A 196 21.09 11.81 -16.73
N ASN A 197 21.16 11.45 -18.01
CA ASN A 197 21.66 10.16 -18.52
C ASN A 197 20.92 8.93 -17.96
N LEU A 198 19.61 9.04 -17.73
CA LEU A 198 18.77 7.96 -17.23
C LEU A 198 18.00 7.26 -18.35
N SER A 199 17.83 5.95 -18.21
CA SER A 199 16.94 5.13 -19.04
C SER A 199 16.04 4.26 -18.17
N TYR A 200 14.85 3.93 -18.71
CA TYR A 200 13.77 3.31 -17.94
C TYR A 200 13.31 2.03 -18.63
N VAL A 201 13.23 0.95 -17.85
CA VAL A 201 12.58 -0.30 -18.27
C VAL A 201 11.36 -0.49 -17.38
N TRP A 202 10.19 -0.38 -17.98
CA TRP A 202 8.92 -0.61 -17.30
C TRP A 202 8.46 -2.04 -17.52
N GLU A 203 7.96 -2.65 -16.45
CA GLU A 203 7.43 -4.00 -16.43
C GLU A 203 6.09 -4.00 -15.71
N GLN A 204 5.21 -4.94 -16.07
CA GLN A 204 3.94 -5.18 -15.39
C GLN A 204 3.93 -6.60 -14.81
N MET A 205 3.40 -6.75 -13.61
CA MET A 205 3.17 -8.07 -13.03
C MET A 205 2.02 -8.75 -13.76
N GLN A 206 2.27 -9.95 -14.26
CA GLN A 206 1.29 -10.85 -14.84
C GLN A 206 1.36 -12.21 -14.12
N ALA A 207 0.47 -13.14 -14.46
CA ALA A 207 0.44 -14.48 -13.85
C ALA A 207 1.76 -15.25 -14.02
N SER A 208 2.51 -14.98 -15.10
CA SER A 208 3.83 -15.58 -15.39
C SER A 208 5.01 -14.81 -14.78
N GLY A 209 4.75 -13.69 -14.09
CA GLY A 209 5.77 -12.82 -13.51
C GLY A 209 5.85 -11.44 -14.17
N TRP A 210 7.00 -10.79 -14.05
CA TRP A 210 7.26 -9.44 -14.55
C TRP A 210 7.48 -9.48 -16.07
N VAL A 211 6.64 -8.77 -16.81
CA VAL A 211 6.68 -8.70 -18.27
C VAL A 211 7.02 -7.28 -18.71
N VAL A 212 8.06 -7.13 -19.54
CA VAL A 212 8.49 -5.83 -20.08
C VAL A 212 7.39 -5.21 -20.94
N LEU A 213 7.05 -3.95 -20.63
CA LEU A 213 6.13 -3.14 -21.40
C LEU A 213 6.83 -2.58 -22.65
N THR A 214 6.70 -3.30 -23.76
CA THR A 214 7.34 -2.94 -25.04
C THR A 214 6.97 -1.52 -25.45
N GLY A 215 7.98 -0.70 -25.76
CA GLY A 215 7.80 0.69 -26.20
C GLY A 215 7.57 1.71 -25.07
N LYS A 216 7.43 1.26 -23.81
CA LYS A 216 7.31 2.14 -22.63
C LYS A 216 8.69 2.38 -22.02
N THR A 217 9.48 3.27 -22.63
CA THR A 217 10.87 3.57 -22.19
C THR A 217 11.06 4.98 -21.65
N THR A 218 9.98 5.76 -21.56
CA THR A 218 9.97 7.12 -21.03
C THR A 218 9.96 7.14 -19.50
N GLN A 219 10.41 8.24 -18.89
CA GLN A 219 10.38 8.45 -17.43
C GLN A 219 8.96 8.33 -16.87
N THR A 220 7.97 8.81 -17.63
CA THR A 220 6.55 8.74 -17.28
C THR A 220 5.83 7.80 -18.23
N ILE A 221 4.96 6.95 -17.70
CA ILE A 221 4.03 6.13 -18.47
C ILE A 221 2.59 6.43 -18.03
N THR A 222 1.65 6.26 -18.95
CA THR A 222 0.21 6.27 -18.66
C THR A 222 -0.28 4.84 -18.59
N VAL A 223 -1.06 4.54 -17.55
CA VAL A 223 -1.77 3.28 -17.33
C VAL A 223 -3.26 3.56 -17.50
N GLN A 224 -3.88 2.89 -18.47
CA GLN A 224 -5.31 2.96 -18.76
C GLN A 224 -6.07 1.90 -17.97
N ASP A 225 -7.38 2.08 -17.80
CA ASP A 225 -8.27 1.06 -17.20
C ASP A 225 -8.24 -0.27 -17.98
N THR A 226 -7.91 -0.26 -19.27
CA THR A 226 -7.77 -1.47 -20.08
C THR A 226 -6.43 -2.19 -19.90
N ASP A 227 -5.45 -1.56 -19.26
CA ASP A 227 -4.12 -2.16 -19.06
C ASP A 227 -4.07 -3.07 -17.83
N ILE A 228 -5.06 -2.94 -16.93
CA ILE A 228 -5.17 -3.68 -15.67
C ILE A 228 -6.61 -4.20 -15.49
N ASN A 229 -6.79 -5.18 -14.61
CA ASN A 229 -8.13 -5.49 -14.07
C ASN A 229 -8.41 -4.52 -12.90
N SER A 230 -9.10 -4.97 -11.85
CA SER A 230 -9.29 -4.18 -10.61
C SER A 230 -7.99 -3.67 -9.95
N TYR A 231 -6.86 -4.34 -10.17
CA TYR A 231 -5.54 -3.94 -9.67
C TYR A 231 -4.45 -4.43 -10.62
N GLY A 232 -3.34 -3.68 -10.71
CA GLY A 232 -2.14 -4.12 -11.40
C GLY A 232 -0.89 -3.54 -10.77
N GLU A 233 0.22 -4.28 -10.83
CA GLU A 233 1.50 -3.83 -10.29
C GLU A 233 2.49 -3.56 -11.41
N PHE A 234 3.23 -2.47 -11.26
CA PHE A 234 4.22 -2.01 -12.21
C PHE A 234 5.56 -1.89 -11.53
N ARG A 235 6.61 -2.32 -12.22
CA ARG A 235 8.00 -2.16 -11.79
C ARG A 235 8.73 -1.27 -12.77
N VAL A 236 9.58 -0.39 -12.25
CA VAL A 236 10.55 0.32 -13.08
C VAL A 236 11.96 -0.07 -12.65
N THR A 237 12.81 -0.35 -13.64
CA THR A 237 14.26 -0.38 -13.46
C THR A 237 14.84 0.89 -14.06
N VAL A 238 15.51 1.70 -13.24
CA VAL A 238 16.21 2.91 -13.68
C VAL A 238 17.67 2.58 -13.87
N ASN A 239 18.19 2.88 -15.06
CA ASN A 239 19.59 2.69 -15.39
C ASN A 239 20.25 4.03 -15.72
N ARG A 240 21.59 4.07 -15.65
CA ARG A 240 22.40 5.22 -16.06
C ARG A 240 23.41 4.83 -17.13
N GLY A 241 23.63 5.71 -18.10
CA GLY A 241 24.61 5.52 -19.17
C GLY A 241 24.02 4.88 -20.42
N SER A 242 24.88 4.48 -21.36
CA SER A 242 24.47 3.92 -22.66
C SER A 242 25.35 2.77 -23.12
N GLY A 243 24.76 1.83 -23.87
CA GLY A 243 25.48 0.69 -24.42
C GLY A 243 26.15 -0.18 -23.35
N ALA A 244 27.45 -0.43 -23.49
CA ALA A 244 28.21 -1.29 -22.58
C ALA A 244 28.51 -0.65 -21.21
N SER A 245 28.20 0.64 -21.01
CA SER A 245 28.42 1.35 -19.74
C SER A 245 27.11 1.59 -18.97
N THR A 246 26.06 0.82 -19.26
CA THR A 246 24.78 0.92 -18.56
C THR A 246 24.87 0.27 -17.18
N GLU A 247 24.59 1.04 -16.15
CA GLU A 247 24.54 0.60 -14.75
C GLU A 247 23.10 0.69 -14.23
N GLU A 248 22.62 -0.36 -13.55
CA GLU A 248 21.35 -0.34 -12.83
C GLU A 248 21.49 0.52 -11.57
N LEU A 249 20.71 1.60 -11.48
CA LEU A 249 20.70 2.47 -10.30
C LEU A 249 19.78 1.93 -9.20
N GLY A 250 18.71 1.23 -9.59
CA GLY A 250 17.75 0.65 -8.67
C GLY A 250 16.42 0.32 -9.34
N LYS A 251 15.53 -0.24 -8.54
CA LYS A 251 14.19 -0.65 -8.93
C LYS A 251 13.17 -0.11 -7.94
N ASP A 252 11.96 0.08 -8.42
CA ASP A 252 10.80 0.34 -7.57
C ASP A 252 9.55 -0.33 -8.13
N ILE A 253 8.60 -0.64 -7.25
CA ILE A 253 7.33 -1.31 -7.57
C ILE A 253 6.17 -0.47 -7.04
N GLN A 254 5.17 -0.23 -7.88
CA GLN A 254 3.97 0.50 -7.51
C GLN A 254 2.72 -0.21 -8.02
N GLY A 255 1.74 -0.33 -7.14
CA GLY A 255 0.42 -0.81 -7.49
C GLY A 255 -0.49 0.31 -8.00
N VAL A 256 -1.30 0.00 -9.00
CA VAL A 256 -2.34 0.86 -9.56
C VAL A 256 -3.69 0.19 -9.33
N MET A 257 -4.65 0.95 -8.84
CA MET A 257 -6.00 0.48 -8.56
C MET A 257 -6.98 1.01 -9.60
N ASP A 258 -7.77 0.12 -10.22
CA ASP A 258 -8.94 0.51 -11.00
C ASP A 258 -10.19 0.54 -10.10
N ALA A 259 -10.47 1.73 -9.56
CA ALA A 259 -11.67 2.03 -8.78
C ALA A 259 -12.95 2.14 -9.64
N SER A 260 -12.85 1.99 -10.97
CA SER A 260 -14.00 1.88 -11.89
C SER A 260 -14.43 0.44 -12.24
N ASP A 261 -13.56 -0.57 -12.10
CA ASP A 261 -13.87 -1.98 -12.42
C ASP A 261 -15.12 -2.51 -11.67
N PRO A 262 -16.10 -3.17 -12.32
CA PRO A 262 -17.27 -3.71 -11.63
C PRO A 262 -17.00 -4.95 -10.76
N LEU A 263 -15.78 -5.50 -10.73
CA LEU A 263 -15.36 -6.66 -9.95
C LEU A 263 -14.29 -6.27 -8.91
N GLN A 264 -14.19 -7.09 -7.87
CA GLN A 264 -13.18 -6.97 -6.83
C GLN A 264 -12.83 -8.35 -6.29
N ILE A 265 -11.56 -8.52 -5.89
CA ILE A 265 -11.12 -9.68 -5.12
C ILE A 265 -11.15 -9.29 -3.65
N ASP A 266 -11.94 -10.00 -2.85
CA ASP A 266 -11.84 -9.97 -1.39
C ASP A 266 -10.82 -11.03 -0.96
N PRO A 267 -9.68 -10.66 -0.35
CA PRO A 267 -8.58 -11.59 -0.06
C PRO A 267 -8.86 -12.57 1.09
N HIS A 268 -9.80 -12.26 2.00
CA HIS A 268 -10.07 -13.03 3.23
C HIS A 268 -8.82 -13.63 3.91
N PRO A 269 -7.93 -12.79 4.47
CA PRO A 269 -6.78 -13.25 5.23
C PRO A 269 -7.18 -13.90 6.56
N SER A 270 -6.37 -14.85 7.00
CA SER A 270 -6.44 -15.44 8.35
C SER A 270 -5.03 -15.61 8.92
N PRO A 271 -4.68 -14.93 10.03
CA PRO A 271 -5.50 -13.98 10.79
C PRO A 271 -5.83 -12.68 10.02
N GLU A 272 -6.89 -11.98 10.45
CA GLU A 272 -7.42 -10.75 9.80
C GLU A 272 -6.43 -9.57 9.85
N ASP A 273 -5.50 -9.56 10.81
CA ASP A 273 -4.49 -8.50 10.97
C ASP A 273 -3.28 -8.67 10.03
N GLU A 274 -3.26 -9.75 9.24
CA GLU A 274 -2.20 -10.08 8.28
C GLU A 274 -0.79 -10.07 8.87
N ALA A 275 -0.66 -10.30 10.18
CA ALA A 275 0.60 -10.18 10.89
C ALA A 275 1.32 -11.53 11.02
N ILE A 276 2.57 -11.59 10.57
CA ILE A 276 3.50 -12.70 10.83
C ILE A 276 4.58 -12.22 11.79
N THR A 277 4.74 -12.95 12.88
CA THR A 277 5.72 -12.65 13.93
C THR A 277 7.04 -13.37 13.67
N GLU A 278 8.17 -12.72 13.95
CA GLU A 278 9.48 -13.37 13.93
C GLU A 278 9.64 -14.38 15.08
N ASP A 279 9.01 -14.10 16.23
CA ASP A 279 8.98 -15.02 17.37
C ASP A 279 8.30 -16.34 16.97
N THR A 280 9.04 -17.44 17.12
CA THR A 280 8.56 -18.80 16.87
C THR A 280 7.31 -19.18 17.69
N SER A 281 7.05 -18.49 18.80
CA SER A 281 5.86 -18.70 19.64
C SER A 281 4.63 -17.90 19.19
N GLY A 282 4.79 -16.91 18.32
CA GLY A 282 3.71 -16.11 17.76
C GLY A 282 3.16 -16.66 16.43
N ASN A 283 2.24 -15.92 15.81
CA ASN A 283 1.65 -16.31 14.52
C ASN A 283 2.73 -16.43 13.43
N GLY A 284 2.79 -17.58 12.76
CA GLY A 284 3.83 -17.89 11.78
C GLY A 284 3.36 -17.87 10.33
N THR A 285 2.07 -17.64 10.09
CA THR A 285 1.46 -17.75 8.75
C THR A 285 0.26 -16.84 8.59
N VAL A 286 0.02 -16.38 7.37
CA VAL A 286 -1.26 -15.78 6.96
C VAL A 286 -1.79 -16.58 5.77
N THR A 287 -3.01 -17.09 5.88
CA THR A 287 -3.68 -17.84 4.80
C THR A 287 -4.73 -16.96 4.14
N TYR A 288 -4.66 -16.84 2.82
CA TYR A 288 -5.59 -16.10 1.99
C TYR A 288 -6.61 -17.06 1.34
N THR A 289 -7.90 -16.74 1.47
CA THR A 289 -9.03 -17.51 0.92
C THR A 289 -9.92 -16.63 0.03
N PRO A 290 -9.36 -16.12 -1.08
CA PRO A 290 -10.01 -15.06 -1.83
C PRO A 290 -11.32 -15.48 -2.50
N VAL A 291 -12.19 -14.50 -2.71
CA VAL A 291 -13.40 -14.64 -3.53
C VAL A 291 -13.52 -13.45 -4.47
N VAL A 292 -13.98 -13.70 -5.70
CA VAL A 292 -14.39 -12.61 -6.60
C VAL A 292 -15.80 -12.21 -6.22
N VAL A 293 -15.98 -10.94 -5.89
CA VAL A 293 -17.27 -10.33 -5.61
C VAL A 293 -17.58 -9.29 -6.66
N LYS A 294 -18.88 -9.04 -6.87
CA LYS A 294 -19.28 -7.91 -7.68
C LYS A 294 -19.01 -6.66 -6.86
N ARG A 295 -18.28 -5.68 -7.41
CA ARG A 295 -18.17 -4.36 -6.82
C ARG A 295 -19.57 -3.80 -6.66
N GLY A 296 -20.05 -3.74 -5.44
CA GLY A 296 -21.47 -3.52 -5.23
C GLY A 296 -22.12 -4.35 -4.14
N THR A 297 -21.61 -5.56 -3.91
CA THR A 297 -22.26 -6.57 -3.09
C THR A 297 -21.25 -7.47 -2.39
N SER A 298 -21.70 -8.16 -1.34
CA SER A 298 -21.01 -9.34 -0.80
C SER A 298 -21.36 -10.63 -1.58
N THR A 299 -21.93 -10.49 -2.78
CA THR A 299 -22.34 -11.62 -3.61
C THR A 299 -21.12 -12.07 -4.39
N LYS A 300 -20.77 -13.35 -4.21
CA LYS A 300 -19.82 -14.03 -5.07
C LYS A 300 -20.22 -13.81 -6.53
N ALA A 301 -19.33 -13.19 -7.30
CA ALA A 301 -19.56 -12.89 -8.71
C ALA A 301 -19.15 -14.03 -9.62
N LEU A 302 -18.07 -14.75 -9.26
CA LEU A 302 -17.50 -15.82 -10.08
C LEU A 302 -17.11 -17.02 -9.21
N ASP A 303 -17.38 -18.22 -9.73
CA ASP A 303 -16.77 -19.47 -9.26
C ASP A 303 -15.44 -19.67 -10.00
N THR A 304 -14.36 -19.11 -9.46
CA THR A 304 -13.02 -19.16 -10.06
C THR A 304 -11.94 -19.56 -9.05
N THR A 305 -10.75 -19.83 -9.56
CA THR A 305 -9.50 -20.03 -8.81
C THR A 305 -8.56 -18.85 -9.06
N PHE A 306 -7.44 -18.80 -8.33
CA PHE A 306 -6.56 -17.63 -8.33
C PHE A 306 -5.11 -18.02 -8.55
N TYR A 307 -4.37 -17.12 -9.19
CA TYR A 307 -2.92 -17.10 -9.21
C TYR A 307 -2.41 -16.23 -8.06
N PHE A 308 -1.35 -16.70 -7.40
CA PHE A 308 -0.76 -16.00 -6.25
C PHE A 308 0.73 -15.80 -6.48
N VAL A 309 1.16 -14.55 -6.46
CA VAL A 309 2.57 -14.17 -6.56
C VAL A 309 3.00 -13.57 -5.22
N VAL A 310 3.84 -14.28 -4.47
CA VAL A 310 4.41 -13.79 -3.22
C VAL A 310 5.81 -13.25 -3.51
N LYS A 311 6.11 -12.03 -3.07
CA LYS A 311 7.38 -11.36 -3.39
C LYS A 311 7.93 -10.50 -2.27
N ASP A 312 9.24 -10.27 -2.29
CA ASP A 312 9.92 -9.31 -1.42
C ASP A 312 9.75 -7.86 -1.92
N ALA A 313 10.30 -6.90 -1.17
CA ALA A 313 10.20 -5.46 -1.47
C ALA A 313 10.86 -5.04 -2.80
N VAL A 314 11.78 -5.83 -3.35
CA VAL A 314 12.44 -5.56 -4.64
C VAL A 314 11.82 -6.36 -5.80
N GLY A 315 10.81 -7.19 -5.50
CA GLY A 315 10.03 -7.96 -6.46
C GLY A 315 10.60 -9.31 -6.82
N ASN A 316 11.50 -9.89 -6.00
CA ASN A 316 11.92 -11.27 -6.17
C ASN A 316 10.82 -12.22 -5.70
N TYR A 317 10.64 -13.32 -6.42
CA TYR A 317 9.61 -14.31 -6.10
C TYR A 317 9.98 -15.18 -4.90
N LEU A 318 9.03 -15.32 -3.98
CA LEU A 318 9.13 -16.18 -2.79
C LEU A 318 8.31 -17.46 -2.92
N ASN A 319 7.56 -17.63 -4.02
CA ASN A 319 6.83 -18.86 -4.35
C ASN A 319 6.98 -19.27 -5.84
N PRO A 320 8.18 -19.19 -6.45
CA PRO A 320 8.37 -19.27 -7.91
C PRO A 320 7.86 -20.56 -8.57
N GLY A 321 7.79 -21.68 -7.83
CA GLY A 321 7.28 -22.95 -8.35
C GLY A 321 5.76 -23.07 -8.42
N SER A 322 5.00 -22.09 -7.91
CA SER A 322 3.54 -22.18 -7.79
C SER A 322 2.74 -21.00 -8.34
N MET A 323 3.42 -19.94 -8.81
CA MET A 323 2.78 -18.69 -9.25
C MET A 323 1.83 -18.89 -10.44
N GLY A 324 2.24 -19.72 -11.40
CA GLY A 324 1.45 -20.04 -12.58
C GLY A 324 0.45 -21.18 -12.39
N THR A 325 0.24 -21.66 -11.15
CA THR A 325 -0.73 -22.72 -10.84
C THR A 325 -1.93 -22.11 -10.13
N ASP A 326 -3.11 -22.27 -10.71
CA ASP A 326 -4.33 -21.76 -10.10
C ASP A 326 -4.74 -22.59 -8.88
N LYS A 327 -5.08 -21.91 -7.79
CA LYS A 327 -5.46 -22.51 -6.51
C LYS A 327 -6.54 -21.68 -5.82
N ALA A 328 -7.28 -22.30 -4.89
CA ALA A 328 -8.32 -21.59 -4.14
C ALA A 328 -7.75 -20.77 -2.97
N THR A 329 -6.54 -21.10 -2.51
CA THR A 329 -5.93 -20.54 -1.31
C THR A 329 -4.42 -20.44 -1.44
N GLU A 330 -3.81 -19.48 -0.76
CA GLU A 330 -2.35 -19.43 -0.57
C GLU A 330 -1.99 -19.13 0.88
N THR A 331 -0.91 -19.72 1.38
CA THR A 331 -0.40 -19.41 2.72
C THR A 331 0.97 -18.76 2.61
N VAL A 332 1.07 -17.53 3.12
CA VAL A 332 2.32 -16.82 3.34
C VAL A 332 2.90 -17.29 4.67
N THR A 333 4.20 -17.55 4.71
CA THR A 333 4.88 -18.17 5.86
C THR A 333 5.99 -17.30 6.41
N ARG A 334 6.32 -17.48 7.69
CA ARG A 334 7.48 -16.88 8.35
C ARG A 334 8.78 -17.11 7.58
N ALA A 335 8.96 -18.28 6.97
CA ALA A 335 10.16 -18.58 6.19
C ALA A 335 10.32 -17.63 4.99
N GLN A 336 9.21 -17.23 4.36
CA GLN A 336 9.24 -16.26 3.26
C GLN A 336 9.57 -14.85 3.77
N CYS A 337 9.04 -14.43 4.93
CA CYS A 337 9.41 -13.16 5.56
C CYS A 337 10.90 -13.11 5.94
N VAL A 338 11.43 -14.22 6.50
CA VAL A 338 12.87 -14.34 6.82
C VAL A 338 13.72 -14.32 5.56
N GLN A 339 13.30 -15.00 4.49
CA GLN A 339 13.98 -14.96 3.19
C GLN A 339 13.99 -13.55 2.59
N ALA A 340 12.89 -12.82 2.70
CA ALA A 340 12.77 -11.44 2.24
C ALA A 340 13.55 -10.44 3.12
N GLY A 341 13.92 -10.84 4.34
CA GLY A 341 14.53 -9.94 5.32
C GLY A 341 13.58 -8.87 5.83
N GLY A 342 12.27 -9.10 5.78
CA GLY A 342 11.25 -8.12 6.15
C GLY A 342 9.86 -8.45 5.61
N ASP A 343 9.11 -7.39 5.30
CA ASP A 343 7.74 -7.49 4.79
C ASP A 343 7.72 -8.16 3.41
N VAL A 344 6.60 -8.86 3.17
CA VAL A 344 6.32 -9.54 1.90
C VAL A 344 5.02 -9.03 1.35
N SER A 345 4.89 -8.98 0.03
CA SER A 345 3.64 -8.65 -0.65
C SER A 345 3.09 -9.86 -1.38
N ILE A 346 1.77 -9.93 -1.50
CA ILE A 346 1.07 -10.95 -2.27
C ILE A 346 0.18 -10.30 -3.32
N THR A 347 0.31 -10.76 -4.56
CA THR A 347 -0.55 -10.38 -5.68
C THR A 347 -1.51 -11.52 -5.95
N ILE A 348 -2.81 -11.23 -5.95
CA ILE A 348 -3.88 -12.20 -6.22
C ILE A 348 -4.55 -11.82 -7.53
N THR A 349 -4.64 -12.76 -8.46
CA THR A 349 -5.30 -12.55 -9.76
C THR A 349 -6.29 -13.67 -10.02
N SER A 350 -7.53 -13.35 -10.42
CA SER A 350 -8.49 -14.36 -10.86
C SER A 350 -7.98 -15.08 -12.10
N LYS A 351 -8.32 -16.36 -12.26
CA LYS A 351 -7.97 -17.12 -13.45
C LYS A 351 -8.69 -16.64 -14.71
N ASP A 352 -9.90 -16.12 -14.53
CA ASP A 352 -10.83 -15.72 -15.58
C ASP A 352 -11.07 -14.21 -15.57
#